data_AF-A0A8S3FQG4-F1
#
_entry.id   AF-A0A8S3FQG4-F1
#
_cell.length_a   1.000
_cell.length_b   1.000
_cell.length_c   1.000
_cell.angle_alpha   90.00
_cell.angle_beta   90.00
_cell.angle_gamma   90.00
#
_symmetry.space_group_name_H-M   'P 1'
#
loop_
_entity.id
_entity.type
_entity.pdbx_description
1 polymer ?
#
loop_
_entity_poly.entity_id
_entity_poly.type
_entity_poly.pdbx_seq_one_letter_code
_entity_poly.pdbx_strand_id
1 'polypeptide(L)'
;KTAPKVISQLKRDLDAKTRSEHYRSRFRLPLNERLDGEVPCHLWAPYSRSNVSGKFYISTNFVCFASKVYHQVNLILPFRDIMVVEKQPETSNIPDIESQSALIIITKERAGTFTFSNFNDREFVLNKLSTLLSQYSEITDLKTDTPTITLSNPLYLQFNCHDTEELQKLKETS
;
A
#
# COMPACT_ATOMS: atom_id res chain seq x y z
N LYS A 1 -22.13 27.29 -11.75
CA LYS A 1 -21.61 26.40 -12.83
C LYS A 1 -20.18 26.86 -13.17
N THR A 2 -19.16 26.29 -12.55
CA THR A 2 -17.75 26.56 -12.86
C THR A 2 -17.28 25.57 -13.90
N ALA A 3 -16.86 26.05 -15.07
CA ALA A 3 -16.38 25.21 -16.17
C ALA A 3 -15.12 24.44 -15.75
N PRO A 4 -14.96 23.15 -16.15
CA PRO A 4 -13.74 22.42 -15.88
C PRO A 4 -12.58 23.09 -16.62
N LYS A 5 -11.57 23.59 -15.88
CA LYS A 5 -10.32 24.07 -16.46
C LYS A 5 -9.66 22.89 -17.17
N VAL A 6 -9.68 22.87 -18.51
CA VAL A 6 -8.97 21.87 -19.31
C VAL A 6 -7.48 22.04 -19.06
N ILE A 7 -6.93 21.16 -18.22
CA ILE A 7 -5.50 21.12 -17.95
C ILE A 7 -4.83 20.55 -19.20
N SER A 8 -3.84 21.28 -19.75
CA SER A 8 -3.08 20.83 -20.91
C SER A 8 -2.44 19.47 -20.66
N GLN A 9 -2.32 18.64 -21.70
CA GLN A 9 -1.69 17.32 -21.63
C GLN A 9 -0.30 17.41 -20.99
N LEU A 10 0.50 18.40 -21.40
CA LEU A 10 1.84 18.64 -20.85
C LEU A 10 1.84 18.89 -19.34
N LYS A 11 0.87 19.66 -18.81
CA LYS A 11 0.77 19.91 -17.37
C LYS A 11 0.41 18.62 -16.62
N ARG A 12 -0.50 17.81 -17.15
CA ARG A 12 -0.83 16.50 -16.57
C ARG A 12 0.38 15.56 -16.55
N ASP A 13 1.16 15.54 -17.63
CA ASP A 13 2.35 14.69 -17.72
C ASP A 13 3.44 15.13 -16.73
N LEU A 14 3.64 16.44 -16.56
CA LEU A 14 4.58 16.98 -15.58
C LEU A 14 4.14 16.70 -14.14
N ASP A 15 2.85 16.85 -13.84
CA ASP A 15 2.27 16.53 -12.53
C ASP A 15 2.41 15.02 -12.23
N ALA A 16 2.16 14.15 -13.22
CA ALA A 16 2.34 12.71 -13.08
C ALA A 16 3.81 12.32 -12.85
N LYS A 17 4.74 12.96 -13.58
CA LYS A 17 6.18 12.75 -13.41
C LYS A 17 6.64 13.19 -12.01
N THR A 18 6.23 14.36 -11.56
CA THR A 18 6.56 14.89 -10.23
C THR A 18 6.04 13.96 -9.12
N ARG A 19 4.79 13.47 -9.24
CA ARG A 19 4.22 12.51 -8.29
C ARG A 19 4.99 11.18 -8.29
N SER A 20 5.37 10.68 -9.46
CA SER A 20 6.18 9.45 -9.57
C SER A 20 7.60 9.63 -9.02
N GLU A 21 8.22 10.80 -9.18
CA GLU A 21 9.50 11.16 -8.55
C GLU A 21 9.40 11.17 -7.03
N HIS A 22 8.37 11.83 -6.49
CA HIS A 22 8.15 11.87 -5.04
C HIS A 22 7.88 10.47 -4.47
N TYR A 23 7.05 9.68 -5.13
CA TYR A 23 6.76 8.29 -4.75
C TYR A 23 8.03 7.44 -4.72
N ARG A 24 8.84 7.48 -5.79
CA ARG A 24 10.12 6.75 -5.85
C ARG A 24 11.08 7.18 -4.76
N SER A 25 11.21 8.49 -4.50
CA SER A 25 12.06 9.01 -3.45
C SER A 25 11.60 8.54 -2.06
N ARG A 26 10.29 8.59 -1.79
CA ARG A 26 9.71 8.21 -0.50
C ARG A 26 9.96 6.74 -0.15
N PHE A 27 9.73 5.85 -1.10
CA PHE A 27 9.83 4.40 -0.90
C PHE A 27 11.16 3.81 -1.37
N ARG A 28 12.11 4.66 -1.82
CA ARG A 28 13.41 4.26 -2.36
C ARG A 28 13.29 3.22 -3.48
N LEU A 29 12.34 3.44 -4.38
CA LEU A 29 12.01 2.51 -5.46
C LEU A 29 12.90 2.72 -6.69
N PRO A 30 13.01 1.71 -7.57
CA PRO A 30 13.71 1.82 -8.84
C PRO A 30 13.25 3.00 -9.71
N LEU A 31 14.17 3.55 -10.50
CA LEU A 31 13.95 4.72 -11.35
C LEU A 31 12.86 4.52 -12.41
N ASN A 32 12.61 3.28 -12.83
CA ASN A 32 11.59 2.92 -13.81
C ASN A 32 10.17 2.80 -13.22
N GLU A 33 10.01 2.92 -11.90
CA GLU A 33 8.70 2.77 -11.27
C GLU A 33 7.80 3.99 -11.54
N ARG A 34 6.52 3.71 -11.85
CA ARG A 34 5.53 4.73 -12.19
C ARG A 34 4.33 4.63 -11.26
N LEU A 35 3.99 5.74 -10.62
CA LEU A 35 2.81 5.81 -9.75
C LEU A 35 1.55 5.86 -10.61
N ASP A 36 0.65 4.91 -10.40
CA ASP A 36 -0.65 4.85 -11.07
C ASP A 36 -1.71 5.60 -10.27
N GLY A 37 -1.76 5.38 -8.95
CA GLY A 37 -2.74 6.02 -8.08
C GLY A 37 -2.34 6.05 -6.61
N GLU A 38 -2.90 7.01 -5.89
CA GLU A 38 -2.84 7.06 -4.42
C GLU A 38 -4.26 7.19 -3.84
N VAL A 39 -4.53 6.50 -2.75
CA VAL A 39 -5.85 6.48 -2.10
C VAL A 39 -5.66 6.58 -0.59
N PRO A 40 -6.42 7.42 0.14
CA PRO A 40 -6.39 7.41 1.59
C PRO A 40 -6.94 6.08 2.11
N CYS A 41 -6.26 5.45 3.06
CA CYS A 41 -6.75 4.24 3.71
C CYS A 41 -6.16 4.09 5.11
N HIS A 42 -6.66 3.11 5.86
CA HIS A 42 -6.09 2.66 7.12
C HIS A 42 -5.44 1.29 6.92
N LEU A 43 -4.30 1.06 7.57
CA LEU A 43 -3.64 -0.26 7.62
C LEU A 43 -3.82 -0.84 9.02
N TRP A 44 -4.37 -2.05 9.12
CA TRP A 44 -4.39 -2.79 10.37
C TRP A 44 -2.98 -3.29 10.71
N ALA A 45 -2.42 -2.81 11.81
CA ALA A 45 -1.12 -3.26 12.30
C ALA A 45 -1.32 -4.32 13.40
N PRO A 46 -0.95 -5.60 13.17
CA PRO A 46 -1.15 -6.66 14.16
C PRO A 46 -0.42 -6.42 15.48
N TYR A 47 0.75 -5.78 15.43
CA TYR A 47 1.59 -5.52 16.60
C TYR A 47 0.95 -4.50 17.56
N SER A 48 0.46 -3.37 17.04
CA SER A 48 -0.17 -2.33 17.85
C SER A 48 -1.67 -2.56 18.06
N ARG A 49 -2.26 -3.59 17.41
CA ARG A 49 -3.70 -3.89 17.38
C ARG A 49 -4.54 -2.65 17.08
N SER A 50 -4.05 -1.82 16.16
CA SER A 50 -4.63 -0.53 15.86
C SER A 50 -4.60 -0.25 14.36
N ASN A 51 -5.59 0.50 13.88
CA ASN A 51 -5.63 1.04 12.53
C ASN A 51 -4.68 2.24 12.42
N VAL A 52 -3.74 2.16 11.47
CA VAL A 52 -2.79 3.24 11.16
C VAL A 52 -3.32 4.02 9.97
N SER A 53 -3.60 5.32 10.15
CA SER A 53 -4.09 6.15 9.05
C SER A 53 -2.97 6.56 8.10
N GLY A 54 -3.19 6.36 6.80
CA GLY A 54 -2.15 6.55 5.80
C GLY A 54 -2.68 6.79 4.39
N LYS A 55 -1.78 6.56 3.44
CA LYS A 55 -2.06 6.53 2.00
C LYS A 55 -1.59 5.21 1.43
N PHE A 56 -2.47 4.57 0.68
CA PHE A 56 -2.21 3.45 -0.20
C PHE A 56 -1.70 3.97 -1.54
N TYR A 57 -0.68 3.32 -2.10
CA TYR A 57 -0.08 3.68 -3.37
C TYR A 57 -0.05 2.43 -4.25
N ILE A 58 -0.48 2.60 -5.49
CA ILE A 58 -0.44 1.55 -6.51
C ILE A 58 0.52 2.01 -7.60
N SER A 59 1.48 1.15 -7.91
CA SER A 59 2.41 1.35 -9.01
C SER A 59 2.39 0.13 -9.94
N THR A 60 3.28 0.07 -10.93
CA THR A 60 3.30 -1.05 -11.88
C THR A 60 3.83 -2.33 -11.23
N ASN A 61 4.86 -2.21 -10.38
CA ASN A 61 5.54 -3.37 -9.79
C ASN A 61 5.38 -3.48 -8.27
N PHE A 62 4.86 -2.44 -7.60
CA PHE A 62 4.70 -2.42 -6.16
C PHE A 62 3.33 -1.89 -5.72
N VAL A 63 2.85 -2.44 -4.61
CA VAL A 63 1.87 -1.84 -3.73
C VAL A 63 2.63 -1.24 -2.56
N CYS A 64 2.36 0.02 -2.19
CA CYS A 64 2.99 0.61 -1.02
C CYS A 64 1.96 1.27 -0.12
N PHE A 65 2.30 1.39 1.16
CA PHE A 65 1.53 2.16 2.11
C PHE A 65 2.46 3.03 2.94
N ALA A 66 2.03 4.25 3.22
CA ALA A 66 2.73 5.12 4.14
C ALA A 66 1.76 5.78 5.13
N SER A 67 2.11 5.70 6.42
CA SER A 67 1.37 6.40 7.47
C SER A 67 1.40 7.91 7.25
N LYS A 68 0.31 8.57 7.65
CA LYS A 68 0.23 10.03 7.77
C LYS A 68 1.13 10.53 8.88
N VAL A 69 1.28 9.75 9.94
CA VAL A 69 2.21 10.05 11.03
C VAL A 69 3.61 9.75 10.54
N TYR A 70 4.49 10.74 10.66
CA TYR A 70 5.87 10.62 10.20
C TYR A 70 6.55 9.44 10.92
N HIS A 71 7.34 8.66 10.17
CA HIS A 71 8.09 7.51 10.67
C HIS A 71 7.29 6.31 11.21
N GLN A 72 5.99 6.39 11.45
CA GLN A 72 5.28 5.28 12.10
C GLN A 72 5.31 3.94 11.32
N VAL A 73 4.80 3.93 10.08
CA VAL A 73 4.75 2.72 9.24
C VAL A 73 4.93 3.08 7.77
N ASN A 74 5.88 2.43 7.11
CA ASN A 74 5.93 2.33 5.66
C ASN A 74 5.99 0.86 5.24
N LEU A 75 5.23 0.51 4.21
CA LEU A 75 5.10 -0.83 3.67
C LEU A 75 5.37 -0.80 2.17
N ILE A 76 6.18 -1.76 1.69
CA ILE A 76 6.50 -1.93 0.28
C ILE A 76 6.28 -3.41 -0.06
N LEU A 77 5.30 -3.69 -0.90
CA LEU A 77 4.91 -5.02 -1.34
C LEU A 77 5.12 -5.16 -2.84
N PRO A 78 6.11 -5.94 -3.29
CA PRO A 78 6.25 -6.27 -4.71
C PRO A 78 5.06 -7.12 -5.18
N PHE A 79 4.50 -6.84 -6.35
CA PHE A 79 3.37 -7.63 -6.89
C PHE A 79 3.72 -9.11 -7.08
N ARG A 80 4.99 -9.43 -7.39
CA ARG A 80 5.51 -10.80 -7.49
C ARG A 80 5.37 -11.63 -6.20
N ASP A 81 5.22 -10.97 -5.05
CA ASP A 81 5.17 -11.61 -3.74
C ASP A 81 3.74 -11.63 -3.18
N ILE A 82 2.80 -10.95 -3.83
CA ILE A 82 1.37 -10.99 -3.51
C ILE A 82 0.77 -12.25 -4.13
N MET A 83 0.06 -13.03 -3.33
CA MET A 83 -0.63 -14.24 -3.77
C MET A 83 -2.10 -13.96 -4.04
N VAL A 84 -2.75 -13.23 -3.13
CA VAL A 84 -4.20 -13.07 -3.11
C VAL A 84 -4.54 -11.64 -2.69
N VAL A 85 -5.54 -11.07 -3.36
CA VAL A 85 -6.19 -9.83 -2.94
C VAL A 85 -7.68 -10.09 -2.91
N GLU A 86 -8.27 -9.92 -1.74
CA GLU A 86 -9.66 -10.26 -1.47
C GLU A 86 -10.38 -9.14 -0.73
N LYS A 87 -11.71 -9.15 -0.84
CA LYS A 87 -12.58 -8.31 0.00
C LYS A 87 -12.64 -8.93 1.38
N GLN A 88 -12.59 -8.10 2.41
CA GLN A 88 -12.92 -8.59 3.75
C GLN A 88 -14.40 -8.96 3.78
N PRO A 89 -14.77 -10.16 4.26
CA PRO A 89 -16.18 -10.57 4.33
C PRO A 89 -16.96 -9.65 5.26
N GLU A 90 -18.09 -9.18 4.76
CA GLU A 90 -19.04 -8.34 5.50
C GLU A 90 -19.69 -9.16 6.62
N THR A 91 -19.19 -9.05 7.85
CA THR A 91 -19.84 -9.70 8.98
C THR A 91 -21.19 -9.04 9.23
N SER A 92 -22.27 -9.74 8.91
CA SER A 92 -23.62 -9.20 8.67
C SER A 92 -24.35 -8.63 9.90
N ASN A 93 -23.71 -8.60 11.07
CA ASN A 93 -24.36 -8.27 12.34
C ASN A 93 -23.88 -6.94 12.97
N ILE A 94 -22.89 -6.27 12.37
CA ILE A 94 -22.41 -4.96 12.84
C ILE A 94 -22.10 -4.10 11.61
N PRO A 95 -22.86 -3.01 11.35
CA PRO A 95 -22.56 -2.06 10.28
C PRO A 95 -21.38 -1.18 10.69
N ASP A 96 -20.20 -1.78 10.83
CA ASP A 96 -18.97 -1.03 10.92
C ASP A 96 -18.54 -0.63 9.52
N ILE A 97 -18.62 0.67 9.22
CA ILE A 97 -18.33 1.26 7.90
C ILE A 97 -16.87 0.98 7.49
N GLU A 98 -15.97 0.80 8.46
CA GLU A 98 -14.58 0.43 8.17
C GLU A 98 -14.46 -1.01 7.64
N SER A 99 -15.27 -1.94 8.17
CA SER A 99 -15.31 -3.33 7.71
C SER A 99 -15.84 -3.46 6.28
N GLN A 100 -16.82 -2.62 5.90
CA GLN A 100 -17.42 -2.60 4.55
C GLN A 100 -16.50 -2.10 3.44
N SER A 101 -15.45 -1.39 3.82
CA SER A 101 -14.47 -0.84 2.89
C SER A 101 -13.13 -1.54 3.00
N ALA A 102 -13.05 -2.72 3.62
CA ALA A 102 -11.80 -3.41 3.85
C ALA A 102 -11.38 -4.39 2.74
N LEU A 103 -10.07 -4.43 2.47
CA LEU A 103 -9.37 -5.34 1.57
C LEU A 103 -8.29 -6.09 2.34
N ILE A 104 -8.08 -7.35 1.97
CA ILE A 104 -7.05 -8.22 2.52
C ILE A 104 -6.06 -8.54 1.39
N ILE A 105 -4.78 -8.32 1.66
CA ILE A 105 -3.68 -8.70 0.76
C ILE A 105 -2.87 -9.78 1.47
N ILE A 106 -2.75 -10.94 0.83
CA ILE A 106 -1.97 -12.07 1.34
C ILE A 106 -0.74 -12.21 0.45
N THR A 107 0.42 -12.28 1.09
CA THR A 107 1.70 -12.49 0.42
C THR A 107 2.24 -13.90 0.64
N LYS A 108 3.26 -14.29 -0.11
CA LYS A 108 3.91 -15.62 -0.02
C LYS A 108 4.52 -15.91 1.34
N GLU A 109 4.88 -14.88 2.09
CA GLU A 109 5.45 -15.00 3.43
C GLU A 109 4.39 -15.40 4.46
N ARG A 110 4.72 -16.34 5.35
CA ARG A 110 3.78 -16.98 6.30
C ARG A 110 3.10 -16.01 7.29
N ALA A 111 3.63 -14.80 7.45
CA ALA A 111 3.10 -13.74 8.31
C ALA A 111 2.64 -12.49 7.53
N GLY A 112 2.59 -12.55 6.20
CA GLY A 112 2.38 -11.38 5.36
C GLY A 112 0.94 -11.17 4.90
N THR A 113 0.00 -11.22 5.84
CA THR A 113 -1.40 -10.80 5.62
C THR A 113 -1.56 -9.35 6.05
N PHE A 114 -2.02 -8.50 5.14
CA PHE A 114 -2.21 -7.07 5.36
C PHE A 114 -3.68 -6.72 5.12
N THR A 115 -4.31 -6.11 6.12
CA THR A 115 -5.69 -5.66 6.02
C THR A 115 -5.71 -4.14 5.91
N PHE A 116 -6.35 -3.64 4.87
CA PHE A 116 -6.53 -2.21 4.63
C PHE A 116 -8.02 -1.87 4.68
N SER A 117 -8.40 -0.77 5.31
CA SER A 117 -9.79 -0.30 5.40
C SER A 117 -9.93 1.17 5.00
N ASN A 118 -11.16 1.69 5.01
CA ASN A 118 -11.46 3.08 4.69
C ASN A 118 -11.11 3.44 3.23
N PHE A 119 -11.39 2.53 2.28
CA PHE A 119 -11.34 2.86 0.86
C PHE A 119 -12.62 3.57 0.41
N ASN A 120 -12.48 4.73 -0.23
CA ASN A 120 -13.62 5.44 -0.83
C ASN A 120 -14.28 4.64 -1.96
N ASP A 121 -13.48 3.92 -2.74
CA ASP A 121 -13.95 3.03 -3.82
C ASP A 121 -13.15 1.72 -3.75
N ARG A 122 -13.60 0.83 -2.87
CA ARG A 122 -12.98 -0.48 -2.64
C ARG A 122 -12.92 -1.31 -3.93
N GLU A 123 -14.01 -1.29 -4.70
CA GLU A 123 -14.15 -2.11 -5.91
C GLU A 123 -13.17 -1.66 -6.99
N PHE A 124 -13.00 -0.35 -7.19
CA PHE A 124 -12.01 0.18 -8.11
C PHE A 124 -10.59 -0.25 -7.73
N VAL A 125 -10.23 -0.14 -6.44
CA VAL A 125 -8.91 -0.55 -5.94
C VAL A 125 -8.70 -2.05 -6.13
N LEU A 126 -9.68 -2.88 -5.76
CA LEU A 126 -9.62 -4.33 -5.93
C LEU A 126 -9.42 -4.70 -7.40
N ASN A 127 -10.26 -4.18 -8.29
CA ASN A 127 -10.19 -4.48 -9.72
C ASN A 127 -8.84 -4.07 -10.32
N LYS A 128 -8.29 -2.93 -9.90
CA LYS A 128 -6.96 -2.48 -10.32
C LYS A 128 -5.88 -3.46 -9.85
N LEU A 129 -5.90 -3.84 -8.58
CA LEU A 129 -4.94 -4.79 -8.01
C LEU A 129 -5.03 -6.17 -8.69
N SER A 130 -6.24 -6.69 -8.88
CA SER A 130 -6.48 -7.95 -9.58
C SER A 130 -5.97 -7.91 -11.02
N THR A 131 -6.23 -6.82 -11.75
CA THR A 131 -5.74 -6.65 -13.13
C THR A 131 -4.21 -6.68 -13.19
N LEU A 132 -3.55 -6.00 -12.25
CA LEU A 132 -2.09 -6.00 -12.16
C LEU A 132 -1.57 -7.39 -11.79
N LEU A 133 -2.19 -8.06 -10.81
CA LEU A 133 -1.80 -9.41 -10.38
C LEU A 133 -1.92 -10.46 -11.47
N SER A 134 -2.94 -10.39 -12.33
CA SER A 134 -3.08 -11.31 -13.47
C SER A 134 -1.86 -11.26 -14.40
N GLN A 135 -1.24 -10.09 -14.56
CA GLN A 135 0.00 -9.97 -15.35
C GLN A 135 1.17 -10.71 -14.70
N TYR A 136 1.20 -10.85 -13.37
CA TYR A 136 2.26 -11.57 -12.66
C TYR A 136 1.99 -13.07 -12.54
N SER A 137 0.73 -13.51 -12.51
CA SER A 137 0.41 -14.95 -12.52
C SER A 137 0.73 -15.61 -13.86
N GLU A 138 0.62 -14.89 -14.98
CA GLU A 138 1.02 -15.42 -16.30
C GLU A 138 2.55 -15.52 -16.45
N ILE A 139 3.30 -14.64 -15.78
CA ILE A 139 4.78 -14.63 -15.84
C ILE A 139 5.38 -15.80 -15.05
N THR A 140 4.70 -16.28 -14.00
CA THR A 140 5.19 -17.41 -13.19
C THR A 140 5.18 -18.75 -13.93
N ASP A 141 4.42 -18.89 -15.01
CA ASP A 141 4.36 -20.14 -15.79
C ASP A 141 5.41 -20.19 -16.93
N LEU A 142 6.19 -19.13 -17.19
CA LEU A 142 6.99 -19.02 -18.42
C LEU A 142 8.49 -18.68 -18.26
N LYS A 143 9.12 -18.72 -17.09
CA LYS A 143 10.59 -18.50 -16.99
C LYS A 143 11.34 -19.43 -16.04
N THR A 144 11.90 -20.49 -16.63
CA THR A 144 13.21 -21.02 -16.27
C THR A 144 14.31 -20.05 -16.73
N ASP A 145 15.29 -19.85 -15.84
CA ASP A 145 16.63 -19.28 -16.02
C ASP A 145 16.86 -17.74 -16.13
N THR A 146 17.72 -17.28 -15.19
CA THR A 146 18.57 -16.05 -15.12
C THR A 146 18.03 -14.78 -14.43
N PRO A 147 18.93 -13.94 -13.86
CA PRO A 147 19.56 -14.12 -12.56
C PRO A 147 19.03 -13.11 -11.52
N THR A 148 19.06 -13.57 -10.27
CA THR A 148 18.68 -12.89 -9.04
C THR A 148 19.32 -11.52 -8.88
N ILE A 149 18.53 -10.44 -8.93
CA ILE A 149 18.85 -9.23 -8.17
C ILE A 149 18.48 -9.55 -6.73
N THR A 150 19.48 -9.99 -5.97
CA THR A 150 19.35 -10.27 -4.55
C THR A 150 19.19 -8.95 -3.81
N LEU A 151 17.95 -8.48 -3.65
CA LEU A 151 17.64 -7.57 -2.56
C LEU A 151 17.71 -8.38 -1.27
N SER A 152 18.91 -8.45 -0.71
CA SER A 152 19.15 -8.90 0.65
C SER A 152 18.51 -7.90 1.61
N ASN A 153 17.34 -8.27 2.12
CA ASN A 153 16.71 -7.90 3.39
C ASN A 153 15.22 -7.50 3.26
N PRO A 154 14.40 -7.93 4.23
CA PRO A 154 12.94 -7.85 4.14
C PRO A 154 12.50 -6.42 4.42
N LEU A 155 12.24 -5.64 3.36
CA LEU A 155 11.53 -4.35 3.42
C LEU A 155 10.04 -4.53 3.77
N TYR A 156 9.69 -5.58 4.50
CA TYR A 156 8.32 -6.03 4.68
C TYR A 156 7.51 -5.17 5.62
N LEU A 157 8.11 -4.30 6.43
CA LEU A 157 7.45 -3.31 7.27
C LEU A 157 8.57 -2.45 7.87
N GLN A 158 8.80 -1.25 7.37
CA GLN A 158 9.70 -0.33 8.04
C GLN A 158 8.89 0.43 9.10
N PHE A 159 8.70 -0.23 10.25
CA PHE A 159 8.29 0.45 11.48
C PHE A 159 9.49 1.27 11.95
N ASN A 160 9.51 2.58 11.71
CA ASN A 160 10.35 3.43 12.56
C ASN A 160 9.54 3.71 13.81
N CYS A 161 9.55 2.75 14.75
CA CYS A 161 9.13 3.01 16.11
C CYS A 161 10.22 3.87 16.77
N HIS A 162 10.15 5.18 16.58
CA HIS A 162 10.52 6.10 17.63
C HIS A 162 9.20 6.49 18.30
N ASP A 163 9.19 6.51 19.64
CA ASP A 163 8.11 6.98 20.50
C ASP A 163 7.06 5.95 20.97
N THR A 164 7.50 4.76 21.38
CA THR A 164 6.78 4.02 22.45
C THR A 164 7.42 4.17 23.84
N GLU A 165 8.64 4.71 23.96
CA GLU A 165 9.28 4.91 25.28
C GLU A 165 8.86 6.23 25.97
N GLU A 166 8.45 7.27 25.25
CA GLU A 166 8.01 8.53 25.88
C GLU A 166 6.58 8.45 26.45
N LEU A 167 5.69 7.64 25.88
CA LEU A 167 4.30 7.50 26.37
C LEU A 167 4.17 6.58 27.60
N GLN A 168 5.20 5.79 27.92
CA GLN A 168 5.22 4.99 29.15
C GLN A 168 5.78 5.80 30.34
N LYS A 169 6.71 6.73 30.09
CA LYS A 169 7.23 7.65 31.14
C LYS A 169 6.20 8.68 31.62
N LEU A 170 5.18 9.01 30.83
CA LEU A 170 4.09 9.89 31.28
C LEU A 170 3.02 9.19 32.15
N LYS A 171 3.05 7.85 32.29
CA LYS A 171 2.11 7.13 33.17
C LYS A 171 2.69 6.76 34.54
N GLU A 172 3.98 6.95 34.77
CA GLU A 172 4.65 6.64 36.05
C GLU A 172 4.88 7.89 36.93
N THR A 173 4.44 9.08 36.50
CA THR A 173 4.62 10.34 37.23
C THR A 173 3.30 11.06 37.58
N SER A 174 2.21 10.32 37.80
CA SER A 174 0.95 10.87 38.35
C SER A 174 0.39 9.97 39.42
#